data_AF-A0A219AEN1-F1
#
_entry.id   AF-A0A219AEN1-F1
#
_cell.length_a   1.000
_cell.length_b   1.000
_cell.length_c   1.000
_cell.angle_alpha   90.00
_cell.angle_beta   90.00
_cell.angle_gamma   90.00
#
_symmetry.space_group_name_H-M   'P 1'
#
loop_
_entity.id
_entity.type
_entity.pdbx_description
1 polymer ?
#
loop_
_entity_poly.entity_id
_entity_poly.type
_entity_poly.pdbx_seq_one_letter_code
_entity_poly.pdbx_strand_id
1 'polypeptide(L)'
;MKKVFLTLVFFFAMMCYGQDLSDFRLLLQKGENSETATKTLIATSQEAYTKTKKPIYEAFYAVGNFFMAKHAMNPLSKYSYFNKGKKAIENAVNKDPNNLEIRFMRYISQEQTPAFLGYNKDLKSDKTFILAEYKKSKDEDLIKRIKMHLKL
;
A
#
# COMPACT_ATOMS: atom_id res chain seq x y z
N MET A 1 31.16 45.55 31.82
CA MET A 1 30.37 44.37 32.20
C MET A 1 28.94 44.51 31.70
N LYS A 2 28.61 43.94 30.53
CA LYS A 2 27.24 43.63 30.13
C LYS A 2 27.28 42.33 29.35
N LYS A 3 26.75 41.28 29.97
CA LYS A 3 26.54 39.96 29.36
C LYS A 3 25.39 40.12 28.36
N VAL A 4 25.59 39.76 27.10
CA VAL A 4 24.47 39.53 26.17
C VAL A 4 24.52 38.06 25.79
N PHE A 5 23.56 37.33 26.34
CA PHE A 5 23.35 35.91 26.16
C PHE A 5 22.70 35.72 24.78
N LEU A 6 23.45 35.14 23.83
CA LEU A 6 22.93 34.85 22.49
C LEU A 6 22.16 33.53 22.56
N THR A 7 20.85 33.60 22.75
CA THR A 7 19.99 32.42 22.80
C THR A 7 19.87 31.80 21.42
N LEU A 8 20.35 30.57 21.30
CA LEU A 8 20.25 29.71 20.12
C LEU A 8 18.78 29.28 19.95
N VAL A 9 18.06 29.88 18.99
CA VAL A 9 16.69 29.43 18.65
C VAL A 9 16.81 28.17 17.80
N PHE A 10 16.67 27.02 18.44
CA PHE A 10 16.52 25.73 17.79
C PHE A 10 15.13 25.69 17.14
N PHE A 11 15.07 26.04 15.85
CA PHE A 11 13.84 25.93 15.07
C PHE A 11 13.59 24.43 14.81
N PHE A 12 12.86 23.79 15.72
CA PHE A 12 12.36 22.44 15.54
C PHE A 12 11.29 22.49 14.44
N ALA A 13 11.73 22.37 13.19
CA ALA A 13 10.85 22.08 12.08
C ALA A 13 10.32 20.65 12.29
N MET A 14 9.18 20.53 12.98
CA MET A 14 8.31 19.38 12.83
C MET A 14 7.91 19.32 11.36
N MET A 15 8.65 18.55 10.57
CA MET A 15 8.19 18.07 9.28
C MET A 15 6.96 17.20 9.54
N CYS A 16 5.79 17.80 9.36
CA CYS A 16 4.54 17.08 9.31
C CYS A 16 4.55 16.22 8.04
N TYR A 17 5.02 14.98 8.14
CA TYR A 17 4.94 13.96 7.08
C TYR A 17 3.51 13.37 6.97
N GLY A 18 2.47 14.14 7.27
CA GLY A 18 1.08 13.66 7.39
C GLY A 18 0.31 13.50 6.08
N GLN A 19 0.87 13.93 4.95
CA GLN A 19 0.22 13.81 3.63
C GLN A 19 0.43 12.43 2.96
N ASP A 20 1.12 11.50 3.63
CA ASP A 20 1.97 10.48 2.97
C ASP A 20 1.26 9.37 2.17
N LEU A 21 -0.02 9.03 2.44
CA LEU A 21 -0.71 7.90 1.77
C LEU A 21 -2.11 8.19 1.21
N SER A 22 -2.70 9.34 1.55
CA SER A 22 -4.10 9.65 1.18
C SER A 22 -4.32 9.67 -0.35
N ASP A 23 -3.39 10.26 -1.09
CA ASP A 23 -3.42 10.29 -2.56
C ASP A 23 -3.30 8.89 -3.17
N PHE A 24 -2.46 8.03 -2.60
CA PHE A 24 -2.34 6.64 -3.03
C PHE A 24 -3.62 5.85 -2.81
N ARG A 25 -4.31 6.06 -1.69
CA ARG A 25 -5.60 5.42 -1.40
C ARG A 25 -6.72 5.92 -2.32
N LEU A 26 -6.70 7.20 -2.69
CA LEU A 26 -7.62 7.74 -3.68
C LEU A 26 -7.38 7.12 -5.07
N LEU A 27 -6.11 7.00 -5.45
CA LEU A 27 -5.72 6.32 -6.69
C LEU A 27 -6.08 4.83 -6.67
N LEU A 28 -5.93 4.14 -5.54
CA LEU A 28 -6.40 2.76 -5.38
C LEU A 28 -7.91 2.64 -5.62
N GLN A 29 -8.70 3.50 -4.98
CA GLN A 29 -10.16 3.48 -5.10
C GLN A 29 -10.62 3.69 -6.54
N LYS A 30 -9.94 4.56 -7.29
CA LYS A 30 -10.25 4.83 -8.71
C LYS A 30 -9.68 3.77 -9.65
N GLY A 31 -8.51 3.23 -9.31
CA GLY A 31 -7.68 2.39 -10.17
C GLY A 31 -8.33 1.07 -10.57
N GLU A 32 -9.23 0.53 -9.76
CA GLU A 32 -9.93 -0.71 -10.11
C GLU A 32 -10.79 -0.55 -11.38
N ASN A 33 -11.38 0.62 -11.60
CA ASN A 33 -12.31 0.89 -12.70
C ASN A 33 -11.78 1.88 -13.75
N SER A 34 -10.55 2.35 -13.60
CA SER A 34 -9.93 3.32 -14.52
C SER A 34 -8.48 2.97 -14.80
N GLU A 35 -8.19 2.53 -16.02
CA GLU A 35 -6.82 2.22 -16.47
C GLU A 35 -5.89 3.43 -16.34
N THR A 36 -6.40 4.64 -16.59
CA THR A 36 -5.64 5.89 -16.40
C THR A 36 -5.23 6.06 -14.95
N ALA A 37 -6.17 5.91 -14.00
CA ALA A 37 -5.86 6.01 -12.58
C ALA A 37 -4.90 4.88 -12.14
N THR A 38 -5.01 3.68 -12.72
CA THR A 38 -4.06 2.59 -12.49
C THR A 38 -2.65 2.96 -12.94
N LYS A 39 -2.49 3.51 -14.15
CA LYS A 39 -1.19 3.94 -14.68
C LYS A 39 -0.58 5.02 -13.79
N THR A 40 -1.38 5.98 -13.34
CA THR A 40 -0.94 7.00 -12.37
C THR A 40 -0.49 6.36 -11.07
N LEU A 41 -1.28 5.45 -10.48
CA LEU A 41 -0.92 4.72 -9.26
C LEU A 41 0.44 4.02 -9.40
N ILE A 42 0.66 3.30 -10.49
CA ILE A 42 1.93 2.59 -10.75
C ILE A 42 3.09 3.59 -10.84
N ALA A 43 2.94 4.66 -11.61
CA ALA A 43 4.01 5.63 -11.82
C ALA A 43 4.38 6.37 -10.52
N THR A 44 3.39 6.91 -9.81
CA THR A 44 3.62 7.67 -8.58
C THR A 44 4.16 6.78 -7.46
N SER A 45 3.70 5.54 -7.35
CA SER A 45 4.20 4.61 -6.33
C SER A 45 5.62 4.15 -6.62
N GLN A 46 5.96 3.91 -7.88
CA GLN A 46 7.33 3.59 -8.28
C GLN A 46 8.31 4.76 -8.05
N GLU A 47 7.87 5.99 -8.32
CA GLU A 47 8.65 7.19 -8.02
C GLU A 47 8.86 7.35 -6.51
N ALA A 48 7.80 7.25 -5.71
CA ALA A 48 7.87 7.34 -4.26
C ALA A 48 8.75 6.24 -3.66
N TYR A 49 8.65 5.00 -4.17
CA TYR A 49 9.55 3.92 -3.78
C TYR A 49 11.01 4.22 -4.13
N THR A 50 11.28 4.78 -5.30
CA THR A 50 12.64 5.14 -5.73
C THR A 50 13.28 6.16 -4.79
N LYS A 51 12.51 7.17 -4.35
CA LYS A 51 12.98 8.24 -3.45
C LYS A 51 13.15 7.78 -2.00
N THR A 52 12.22 6.99 -1.49
CA THR A 52 12.11 6.72 -0.04
C THR A 52 12.55 5.32 0.36
N LYS A 53 12.53 4.37 -0.59
CA LYS A 53 12.70 2.92 -0.37
C LYS A 53 11.71 2.30 0.64
N LYS A 54 10.63 3.01 1.01
CA LYS A 54 9.62 2.48 1.94
C LYS A 54 8.80 1.37 1.27
N PRO A 55 8.69 0.16 1.87
CA PRO A 55 7.97 -0.98 1.28
C PRO A 55 6.49 -0.70 0.94
N ILE A 56 5.84 0.23 1.65
CA ILE A 56 4.44 0.58 1.41
C ILE A 56 4.17 1.05 -0.03
N TYR A 57 5.10 1.80 -0.64
CA TYR A 57 4.92 2.22 -2.04
C TYR A 57 5.12 1.08 -3.03
N GLU A 58 5.97 0.09 -2.71
CA GLU A 58 6.08 -1.14 -3.51
C GLU A 58 4.78 -1.96 -3.44
N ALA A 59 4.07 -1.93 -2.31
CA ALA A 59 2.75 -2.53 -2.16
C ALA A 59 1.67 -1.79 -2.98
N PHE A 60 1.66 -0.44 -3.01
CA PHE A 60 0.77 0.32 -3.90
C PHE A 60 1.05 0.02 -5.38
N TYR A 61 2.32 -0.05 -5.77
CA TYR A 61 2.75 -0.46 -7.10
C TYR A 61 2.22 -1.86 -7.46
N ALA A 62 2.25 -2.78 -6.50
CA ALA A 62 1.76 -4.13 -6.68
C ALA A 62 0.26 -4.17 -6.99
N VAL A 63 -0.54 -3.45 -6.21
CA VAL A 63 -2.00 -3.38 -6.43
C VAL A 63 -2.33 -2.71 -7.77
N GLY A 64 -1.58 -1.68 -8.16
CA GLY A 64 -1.69 -1.11 -9.50
C GLY A 64 -1.46 -2.14 -10.61
N ASN A 65 -0.48 -3.04 -10.45
CA ASN A 65 -0.26 -4.11 -11.42
C ASN A 65 -1.41 -5.14 -11.41
N PHE A 66 -2.00 -5.47 -10.27
CA PHE A 66 -3.20 -6.33 -10.24
C PHE A 66 -4.39 -5.68 -10.97
N PHE A 67 -4.58 -4.36 -10.84
CA PHE A 67 -5.57 -3.64 -11.64
C PHE A 67 -5.24 -3.63 -13.13
N MET A 68 -3.97 -3.48 -13.53
CA MET A 68 -3.59 -3.63 -14.94
C MET A 68 -3.87 -5.03 -15.48
N ALA A 69 -3.80 -6.07 -14.65
CA ALA A 69 -4.23 -7.41 -15.06
C ALA A 69 -5.75 -7.49 -15.30
N LYS A 70 -6.56 -6.71 -14.56
CA LYS A 70 -8.00 -6.57 -14.84
C LYS A 70 -8.23 -5.84 -16.17
N HIS A 71 -7.55 -4.72 -16.40
CA HIS A 71 -7.71 -3.87 -17.60
C HIS A 71 -7.15 -4.50 -18.89
N ALA A 72 -6.12 -5.34 -18.80
CA ALA A 72 -5.49 -5.92 -20.00
C ALA A 72 -6.45 -6.84 -20.77
N MET A 73 -6.40 -6.79 -22.11
CA MET A 73 -7.30 -7.58 -22.96
C MET A 73 -6.83 -9.02 -23.17
N ASN A 74 -5.52 -9.23 -23.36
CA ASN A 74 -4.98 -10.55 -23.73
C ASN A 74 -4.44 -11.32 -22.50
N PRO A 75 -4.57 -12.67 -22.47
CA PRO A 75 -4.17 -13.48 -21.32
C PRO A 75 -2.69 -13.36 -20.92
N LEU A 76 -1.78 -13.18 -21.89
CA LEU A 76 -0.34 -13.08 -21.63
C LEU A 76 -0.01 -11.79 -20.85
N SER A 77 -0.58 -10.66 -21.26
CA SER A 77 -0.44 -9.40 -20.55
C SER A 77 -1.10 -9.48 -19.16
N LYS A 78 -2.30 -10.06 -19.04
CA LYS A 78 -2.95 -10.27 -17.74
C LYS A 78 -2.03 -11.03 -16.78
N TYR A 79 -1.47 -12.15 -17.23
CA TYR A 79 -0.58 -12.98 -16.44
C TYR A 79 0.74 -12.27 -16.10
N SER A 80 1.31 -11.51 -17.03
CA SER A 80 2.51 -10.72 -16.81
C SER A 80 2.30 -9.65 -15.73
N TYR A 81 1.22 -8.87 -15.82
CA TYR A 81 0.86 -7.89 -14.79
C TYR A 81 0.57 -8.53 -13.44
N PHE A 82 -0.17 -9.65 -13.43
CA PHE A 82 -0.42 -10.41 -12.21
C PHE A 82 0.88 -10.84 -11.52
N ASN A 83 1.84 -11.39 -12.27
CA ASN A 83 3.12 -11.82 -11.70
C ASN A 83 3.97 -10.65 -11.20
N LYS A 84 3.92 -9.48 -11.88
CA LYS A 84 4.57 -8.26 -11.38
C LYS A 84 3.97 -7.82 -10.05
N GLY A 85 2.64 -7.78 -9.97
CA GLY A 85 1.92 -7.46 -8.73
C GLY A 85 2.27 -8.42 -7.61
N LYS A 86 2.17 -9.72 -7.87
CA LYS A 86 2.50 -10.78 -6.91
C LYS A 86 3.93 -10.65 -6.39
N LYS A 87 4.91 -10.50 -7.28
CA LYS A 87 6.32 -10.34 -6.87
C LYS A 87 6.51 -9.10 -5.98
N ALA A 88 5.92 -7.96 -6.35
CA ALA A 88 6.08 -6.71 -5.63
C ALA A 88 5.43 -6.74 -4.24
N ILE A 89 4.21 -7.28 -4.10
CA ILE A 89 3.54 -7.33 -2.79
C ILE A 89 4.22 -8.33 -1.85
N GLU A 90 4.71 -9.47 -2.35
CA GLU A 90 5.49 -10.41 -1.53
C GLU A 90 6.81 -9.78 -1.07
N ASN A 91 7.50 -9.04 -1.95
CA ASN A 91 8.69 -8.29 -1.56
C ASN A 91 8.38 -7.23 -0.49
N ALA A 92 7.26 -6.51 -0.63
CA ALA A 92 6.85 -5.49 0.32
C ALA A 92 6.55 -6.10 1.70
N VAL A 93 5.85 -7.23 1.76
CA VAL A 93 5.60 -7.96 3.01
C VAL A 93 6.91 -8.48 3.62
N ASN A 94 7.82 -9.02 2.80
CA ASN A 94 9.10 -9.51 3.32
C ASN A 94 9.97 -8.39 3.92
N LYS A 95 9.89 -7.16 3.38
CA LYS A 95 10.64 -6.00 3.87
C LYS A 95 10.00 -5.36 5.10
N ASP A 96 8.69 -5.40 5.24
CA ASP A 96 7.96 -4.82 6.37
C ASP A 96 6.75 -5.71 6.77
N PRO A 97 7.01 -6.87 7.41
CA PRO A 97 5.99 -7.92 7.61
C PRO A 97 4.90 -7.55 8.62
N ASN A 98 5.17 -6.55 9.46
CA ASN A 98 4.28 -6.05 10.51
C ASN A 98 3.50 -4.80 10.06
N ASN A 99 3.63 -4.39 8.81
CA ASN A 99 2.86 -3.27 8.29
C ASN A 99 1.41 -3.67 8.01
N LEU A 100 0.48 -3.09 8.78
CA LEU A 100 -0.95 -3.36 8.67
C LEU A 100 -1.49 -3.13 7.25
N GLU A 101 -1.12 -2.03 6.60
CA GLU A 101 -1.67 -1.67 5.30
C GLU A 101 -1.11 -2.56 4.19
N ILE A 102 0.17 -2.92 4.24
CA ILE A 102 0.77 -3.88 3.28
C ILE A 102 0.08 -5.25 3.39
N ARG A 103 -0.08 -5.76 4.62
CA ARG A 103 -0.75 -7.06 4.86
C ARG A 103 -2.22 -7.01 4.44
N PHE A 104 -2.90 -5.88 4.66
CA PHE A 104 -4.27 -5.67 4.19
C PHE A 104 -4.38 -5.63 2.66
N MET A 105 -3.46 -4.94 1.97
CA MET A 105 -3.40 -4.95 0.50
C MET A 105 -3.13 -6.36 -0.04
N ARG A 106 -2.25 -7.14 0.59
CA ARG A 106 -2.00 -8.54 0.21
C ARG A 106 -3.23 -9.42 0.41
N TYR A 107 -3.93 -9.27 1.55
CA TYR A 107 -5.17 -9.99 1.82
C TYR A 107 -6.21 -9.77 0.73
N ILE A 108 -6.54 -8.51 0.42
CA ILE A 108 -7.54 -8.17 -0.61
C ILE A 108 -7.11 -8.72 -1.98
N SER A 109 -5.83 -8.56 -2.33
CA SER A 109 -5.31 -9.01 -3.63
C SER A 109 -5.42 -10.53 -3.79
N GLN A 110 -5.12 -11.30 -2.74
CA GLN A 110 -5.29 -12.76 -2.75
C GLN A 110 -6.78 -13.15 -2.83
N GLU A 111 -7.65 -12.45 -2.09
CA GLU A 111 -9.09 -12.76 -2.05
C GLU A 111 -9.78 -12.49 -3.40
N GLN A 112 -9.33 -11.46 -4.11
CA GLN A 112 -9.81 -11.13 -5.46
C GLN A 112 -9.17 -11.97 -6.58
N THR A 113 -8.14 -12.76 -6.28
CA THR A 113 -7.44 -13.55 -7.28
C THR A 113 -8.19 -14.86 -7.57
N PRO A 114 -8.45 -15.20 -8.85
CA PRO A 114 -9.04 -16.48 -9.22
C PRO A 114 -8.29 -17.68 -8.65
N ALA A 115 -9.02 -18.64 -8.07
CA ALA A 115 -8.43 -19.77 -7.33
C ALA A 115 -7.44 -20.61 -8.15
N PHE A 116 -7.65 -20.74 -9.47
CA PHE A 116 -6.75 -21.49 -10.36
C PHE A 116 -5.33 -20.89 -10.48
N LEU A 117 -5.13 -19.61 -10.11
CA LEU A 117 -3.81 -18.98 -10.06
C LEU A 117 -3.04 -19.31 -8.77
N GLY A 118 -3.66 -19.97 -7.79
CA GLY A 118 -3.00 -20.49 -6.59
C GLY A 118 -2.37 -19.42 -5.69
N TYR A 119 -2.87 -18.18 -5.74
CA TYR A 119 -2.37 -17.07 -4.93
C TYR A 119 -3.35 -16.74 -3.80
N ASN A 120 -3.42 -17.66 -2.84
CA ASN A 120 -4.35 -17.61 -1.71
C ASN A 120 -3.77 -18.25 -0.43
N LYS A 121 -2.46 -18.56 -0.43
CA LYS A 121 -1.80 -19.31 0.64
C LYS A 121 -1.72 -18.54 1.96
N ASP A 122 -1.69 -17.21 1.90
CA ASP A 122 -1.51 -16.35 3.06
C ASP A 122 -2.81 -15.74 3.57
N LEU A 123 -3.97 -16.02 2.94
CA LEU A 123 -5.27 -15.45 3.32
C LEU A 123 -5.57 -15.58 4.82
N LYS A 124 -5.38 -16.79 5.38
CA LYS A 124 -5.63 -17.06 6.80
C LYS A 124 -4.65 -16.30 7.71
N SER A 125 -3.37 -16.27 7.32
CA SER A 125 -2.31 -15.58 8.08
C SER A 125 -2.57 -14.08 8.11
N ASP A 126 -2.84 -13.47 6.95
CA ASP A 126 -3.11 -12.05 6.83
C ASP A 126 -4.37 -11.63 7.57
N LYS A 127 -5.47 -12.38 7.42
CA LYS A 127 -6.72 -12.10 8.15
C LYS A 127 -6.52 -12.13 9.66
N THR A 128 -5.81 -13.14 10.16
CA THR A 128 -5.53 -13.27 11.61
C THR A 128 -4.72 -12.09 12.12
N PHE A 129 -3.66 -11.71 11.40
CA PHE A 129 -2.83 -10.55 11.72
C PHE A 129 -3.64 -9.25 11.70
N ILE A 130 -4.42 -9.00 10.65
CA ILE A 130 -5.24 -7.79 10.49
C ILE A 130 -6.24 -7.66 11.66
N LEU A 131 -6.94 -8.74 12.02
CA LEU A 131 -7.91 -8.73 13.12
C LEU A 131 -7.25 -8.46 14.48
N ALA A 132 -6.01 -8.89 14.69
CA ALA A 132 -5.26 -8.66 15.91
C ALA A 132 -4.73 -7.22 16.02
N GLU A 133 -4.34 -6.61 14.89
CA GLU A 133 -3.60 -5.34 14.89
C GLU A 133 -4.44 -4.11 14.53
N TYR A 134 -5.54 -4.24 13.78
CA TYR A 134 -6.22 -3.06 13.22
C TYR A 134 -6.71 -2.05 14.26
N LYS A 135 -7.19 -2.51 15.43
CA LYS A 135 -7.64 -1.63 16.52
C LYS A 135 -6.50 -0.84 17.17
N LYS A 136 -5.24 -1.24 16.98
CA LYS A 136 -4.05 -0.57 17.53
C LYS A 136 -3.52 0.51 16.60
N SER A 137 -3.96 0.53 15.34
CA SER A 137 -3.58 1.56 14.37
C SER A 137 -4.07 2.93 14.81
N LYS A 138 -3.29 3.99 14.54
CA LYS A 138 -3.73 5.38 14.69
C LYS A 138 -4.35 5.95 13.40
N ASP A 139 -4.31 5.18 12.31
CA ASP A 139 -4.84 5.58 11.01
C ASP A 139 -6.33 5.22 10.91
N GLU A 140 -7.19 6.20 11.17
CA GLU A 140 -8.64 6.04 11.18
C GLU A 140 -9.22 5.67 9.81
N ASP A 141 -8.65 6.20 8.72
CA ASP A 141 -9.08 5.88 7.36
C ASP A 141 -8.78 4.41 7.02
N LEU A 142 -7.59 3.92 7.38
CA LEU A 142 -7.24 2.51 7.23
C LEU A 142 -8.14 1.61 8.07
N ILE A 143 -8.40 1.98 9.33
CA ILE A 143 -9.33 1.23 10.21
C ILE A 143 -10.71 1.14 9.58
N LYS A 144 -11.23 2.25 9.05
CA LYS A 144 -12.53 2.31 8.39
C LYS A 144 -12.58 1.37 7.18
N ARG A 145 -11.54 1.38 6.34
CA ARG A 145 -11.43 0.50 5.17
C ARG A 145 -11.38 -0.98 5.56
N ILE A 146 -10.62 -1.32 6.60
CA ILE A 146 -10.54 -2.68 7.13
C ILE A 146 -11.90 -3.14 7.65
N LYS A 147 -12.57 -2.34 8.48
CA LYS A 147 -13.91 -2.68 9.00
C LYS A 147 -14.93 -2.88 7.89
N MET A 148 -14.94 -1.99 6.91
CA MET A 148 -15.84 -2.08 5.76
C MET A 148 -15.60 -3.37 4.96
N HIS A 149 -14.34 -3.72 4.68
CA HIS A 149 -14.00 -4.91 3.91
C HIS A 149 -14.29 -6.21 4.67
N LEU A 150 -13.94 -6.26 5.96
CA LEU A 150 -14.12 -7.45 6.80
C LEU A 150 -15.51 -7.57 7.44
N LYS A 151 -16.41 -6.60 7.21
CA LYS A 151 -17.77 -6.53 7.77
C LYS A 151 -17.77 -6.60 9.31
N LEU A 152 -16.95 -5.76 9.94
CA LEU A 152 -16.78 -5.62 11.40
C LEU A 152 -17.52 -4.42 11.97
#